data_AF-A0A1P8YQ60-F1
#
_entry.id   AF-A0A1P8YQ60-F1
#
_cell.length_a   1.000
_cell.length_b   1.000
_cell.length_c   1.000
_cell.angle_alpha   90.00
_cell.angle_beta   90.00
_cell.angle_gamma   90.00
#
_symmetry.space_group_name_H-M   'P 1'
#
loop_
_entity.id
_entity.type
_entity.pdbx_description
1 polymer ?
#
loop_
_entity_poly.entity_id
_entity_poly.type
_entity_poly.pdbx_seq_one_letter_code
_entity_poly.pdbx_strand_id
1 'polypeptide(L)' 'MLTRAEAIDNGWFGPTVSPAATERIGDVIAIARGSSALIRTGAEPLQSMLIGHHGSLTSAELHVPLLVFRG' A
#
# COMPACT_ATOMS: atom_id res chain seq x y z
N MET A 1 -12.49 -2.22 -2.88
CA MET A 1 -12.00 -2.94 -1.68
C MET A 1 -11.86 -4.39 -2.06
N LEU A 2 -10.98 -5.11 -1.39
CA LEU A 2 -10.74 -6.54 -1.58
C LEU A 2 -10.52 -7.20 -0.23
N THR A 3 -10.66 -8.51 -0.19
CA THR A 3 -10.28 -9.36 0.94
C THR A 3 -8.76 -9.56 0.99
N ARG A 4 -8.27 -10.02 2.15
CA ARG A 4 -6.90 -10.49 2.34
C ARG A 4 -6.47 -11.50 1.26
N ALA A 5 -7.31 -12.52 1.04
CA ALA A 5 -7.01 -13.61 0.10
C ALA A 5 -6.89 -13.09 -1.34
N GLU A 6 -7.85 -12.28 -1.80
CA GLU A 6 -7.80 -11.68 -3.14
C GLU A 6 -6.55 -10.84 -3.37
N ALA A 7 -6.09 -10.06 -2.37
CA ALA A 7 -4.87 -9.26 -2.53
C ALA A 7 -3.60 -10.10 -2.57
N ILE A 8 -3.55 -11.20 -1.82
CA ILE A 8 -2.45 -12.18 -1.87
C ILE A 8 -2.45 -12.88 -3.23
N ASP A 9 -3.61 -13.35 -3.70
CA ASP A 9 -3.77 -14.05 -4.98
C ASP A 9 -3.42 -13.15 -6.17
N ASN A 10 -3.67 -11.85 -6.06
CA ASN A 10 -3.23 -10.85 -7.04
C ASN A 10 -1.71 -10.57 -6.99
N GLY A 11 -0.97 -11.20 -6.08
CA GLY A 11 0.49 -11.11 -5.99
C GLY A 11 1.01 -9.80 -5.40
N TRP A 12 0.18 -9.01 -4.72
CA TRP A 12 0.55 -7.66 -4.26
C TRP A 12 1.67 -7.65 -3.20
N PHE A 13 1.85 -8.77 -2.51
CA PHE A 13 2.85 -8.93 -1.45
C PHE A 13 4.07 -9.76 -1.90
N GLY A 14 4.20 -9.98 -3.21
CA GLY A 14 5.24 -10.82 -3.80
C GLY A 14 4.82 -12.28 -3.98
N PRO A 15 5.71 -13.12 -4.53
CA PRO A 15 5.39 -14.50 -4.91
C PRO A 15 5.18 -15.44 -3.72
N THR A 16 5.69 -15.06 -2.53
CA THR A 16 5.58 -15.85 -1.31
C THR A 16 5.19 -14.94 -0.15
N VAL A 17 4.08 -15.24 0.51
CA VAL A 17 3.63 -14.52 1.71
C VAL A 17 3.83 -15.44 2.91
N SER A 18 4.66 -15.00 3.88
CA SER A 18 4.92 -15.78 5.08
C SER A 18 3.70 -15.81 6.02
N PRO A 19 3.54 -16.82 6.88
CA PRO A 19 2.43 -16.86 7.84
C PRO A 19 2.32 -15.61 8.72
N ALA A 20 3.48 -15.08 9.17
CA ALA A 20 3.53 -13.86 9.97
C ALA A 20 3.13 -12.60 9.18
N ALA A 21 3.44 -12.54 7.88
CA ALA A 21 2.97 -11.47 7.01
C ALA A 21 1.47 -11.61 6.77
N THR A 22 1.00 -12.82 6.46
CA THR A 22 -0.41 -13.14 6.27
C THR A 22 -1.20 -12.64 7.47
N GLU A 23 -0.82 -12.98 8.71
CA GLU A 23 -1.53 -12.58 9.94
C GLU A 23 -1.72 -11.05 10.07
N ARG A 24 -0.73 -10.26 9.62
CA ARG A 24 -0.74 -8.78 9.73
C ARG A 24 -1.51 -8.06 8.64
N ILE A 25 -1.82 -8.71 7.53
CA ILE A 25 -2.65 -8.11 6.47
C ILE A 25 -4.07 -7.96 7.02
N GLY A 26 -4.79 -6.87 6.71
CA GLY A 26 -6.17 -6.73 7.16
C GLY A 26 -7.14 -7.69 6.45
N ASP A 27 -8.28 -8.00 7.07
CA ASP A 27 -9.35 -8.77 6.41
C ASP A 27 -9.92 -8.04 5.20
N VAL A 28 -9.91 -6.70 5.26
CA VAL A 28 -10.33 -5.80 4.19
C VAL A 28 -9.18 -4.88 3.84
N ILE A 29 -8.93 -4.75 2.54
CA ILE A 29 -7.95 -3.83 1.98
C ILE A 29 -8.69 -2.78 1.16
N ALA A 30 -8.52 -1.52 1.58
CA ALA A 30 -9.05 -0.35 0.88
C ALA A 30 -7.89 0.40 0.22
N ILE A 31 -7.94 0.51 -1.10
CA ILE A 31 -6.94 1.21 -1.90
C ILE A 31 -7.56 2.51 -2.40
N ALA A 32 -6.99 3.64 -1.99
CA ALA A 32 -7.40 4.95 -2.48
C ALA A 32 -7.12 5.07 -3.99
N ARG A 33 -7.94 5.83 -4.71
CA ARG A 33 -7.84 6.03 -6.16
C ARG A 33 -7.75 7.52 -6.47
N GLY A 34 -7.11 7.87 -7.58
CA GLY A 34 -6.95 9.27 -8.00
C GLY A 34 -6.18 10.07 -6.95
N SER A 35 -6.70 11.24 -6.58
CA SER A 35 -6.09 12.16 -5.61
C SER A 35 -6.69 12.06 -4.19
N SER A 36 -7.26 10.91 -3.83
CA SER A 36 -7.88 10.69 -2.51
C SER A 36 -6.96 9.96 -1.54
N ALA A 37 -7.18 10.15 -0.24
CA ALA A 37 -6.53 9.39 0.83
C ALA A 37 -7.59 8.95 1.86
N LEU A 38 -7.39 7.78 2.48
CA LEU A 38 -8.17 7.35 3.65
C LEU A 38 -7.38 7.70 4.91
N ILE A 39 -7.95 8.54 5.77
CA ILE A 39 -7.25 9.10 6.94
C ILE A 39 -8.11 8.93 8.19
N ARG A 40 -7.51 8.48 9.29
CA ARG A 40 -8.18 8.36 10.59
C ARG A 40 -8.00 9.65 11.41
N THR A 41 -8.64 10.73 10.96
CA THR A 41 -8.42 12.10 11.46
C THR A 41 -8.55 12.27 12.99
N GLY A 42 -9.46 11.53 13.63
CA GLY A 42 -9.63 11.58 15.09
C GLY A 42 -8.54 10.91 15.91
N ALA A 43 -7.71 10.05 15.31
CA ALA A 43 -6.70 9.26 16.03
C ALA A 43 -5.29 9.39 15.44
N GLU A 44 -5.13 10.03 14.28
CA GLU A 44 -3.84 10.22 13.60
C GLU A 44 -3.66 11.70 13.18
N PRO A 45 -3.62 12.64 14.14
CA PRO A 45 -3.62 14.08 13.83
C PRO A 45 -2.37 14.52 13.05
N LEU A 46 -1.21 13.91 13.30
CA LEU A 46 0.02 14.26 12.58
C LEU A 46 -0.04 13.83 11.10
N GLN A 47 -0.47 12.60 10.85
CA GLN A 47 -0.62 12.05 9.49
C GLN A 47 -1.68 12.83 8.71
N SER A 48 -2.72 13.31 9.40
CA SER A 48 -3.79 14.12 8.81
C SER A 48 -3.35 15.50 8.35
N MET A 49 -2.21 16.00 8.84
CA MET A 49 -1.62 17.27 8.40
C MET A 49 -0.70 17.10 7.19
N LEU A 50 -0.43 15.88 6.74
CA LEU A 50 0.40 15.65 5.56
C LEU A 50 -0.32 16.17 4.31
N ILE A 51 0.40 16.95 3.51
CA ILE A 51 -0.11 17.49 2.24
C ILE A 51 -0.20 16.39 1.19
N GLY A 52 0.63 15.35 1.29
CA GLY A 52 0.72 14.26 0.32
C GLY A 52 0.72 12.88 0.97
N HIS A 53 0.07 11.94 0.29
CA HIS A 53 0.00 10.53 0.66
C HIS A 53 0.32 9.65 -0.56
N HIS A 54 0.76 8.42 -0.29
CA HIS A 54 0.96 7.36 -1.26
C HIS A 54 0.56 6.02 -0.62
N GLY A 55 0.47 4.96 -1.41
CA GLY A 55 0.13 3.61 -0.94
C GLY A 55 -0.90 2.88 -1.82
N SER A 56 -1.24 3.43 -2.97
CA SER A 56 -2.05 2.80 -4.00
C SER A 56 -1.21 1.95 -4.95
N LEU A 57 -1.87 1.46 -6.00
CA LEU A 57 -1.32 0.60 -7.04
C LEU A 57 -1.20 1.32 -8.38
N THR A 58 -1.16 2.65 -8.36
CA THR A 58 -1.01 3.45 -9.58
C THR A 58 0.46 3.49 -9.99
N SER A 59 0.72 3.68 -11.29
CA SER A 59 2.09 3.85 -11.79
C SER A 59 2.80 5.07 -11.19
N ALA A 60 2.07 6.11 -10.81
CA ALA A 60 2.60 7.29 -10.13
C ALA A 60 3.11 6.98 -8.71
N GLU A 61 2.56 5.95 -8.06
CA GLU A 61 2.89 5.61 -6.68
C GLU A 61 3.88 4.44 -6.55
N LEU A 62 3.99 3.58 -7.58
CA LEU A 62 4.84 2.39 -7.54
C LEU A 62 6.20 2.55 -8.25
N HIS A 63 6.32 3.41 -9.26
CA HIS A 63 7.58 3.51 -10.02
C HIS A 63 8.65 4.30 -9.26
N VAL A 64 9.65 3.57 -8.75
CA VAL A 64 10.84 4.15 -8.12
C VAL A 64 12.06 3.86 -9.00
N PRO A 65 12.85 4.87 -9.40
CA PRO A 65 14.06 4.64 -10.22
C PRO A 65 15.10 3.79 -9.49
N LEU A 66 15.65 2.79 -10.19
CA LEU A 66 16.84 2.06 -9.75
C LEU A 66 18.05 2.57 -10.55
N LEU A 67 18.93 3.32 -9.89
CA LEU A 67 20.18 3.78 -10.49
C LEU A 67 21.28 2.77 -10.20
N VAL A 68 21.97 2.30 -11.24
CA VAL A 68 23.06 1.33 -11.12
C VAL A 68 24.32 1.94 -11.72
N PHE A 69 25.41 1.91 -10.95
CA PHE A 69 26.75 2.22 -11.43
C PHE A 69 27.51 0.93 -11.72
N ARG A 70 28.07 0.81 -12.92
CA ARG A 70 28.99 -0.27 -13.30
C ARG A 70 30.26 0.40 -13.78
N GLY A 71 31.37 0.15 -13.07
CA GLY A 71 32.70 0.61 -13.45
C GLY A 71 33.23 -0.09 -14.68
#